data_AF-A0A9P1HDR2-F1
#
_entry.id   AF-A0A9P1HDR2-F1
#
_cell.length_a   1.000
_cell.length_b   1.000
_cell.length_c   1.000
_cell.angle_alpha   90.00
_cell.angle_beta   90.00
_cell.angle_gamma   90.00
#
_symmetry.space_group_name_H-M   'P 1'
#
loop_
_entity.id
_entity.type
_entity.pdbx_description
1 polymer ?
#
loop_
_entity_poly.entity_id
_entity_poly.type
_entity_poly.pdbx_seq_one_letter_code
_entity_poly.pdbx_strand_id
1 'polypeptide(L)'
;ESEDVRRKEFTKYTKNLEIVKAYKHSIVFKVETVGDIRKKMETQVRAICDDKVRYCRLHVEARRSPFGEESREWELKALIQTLYPEMPKTFEQMYEQVHREFNGLVEIQWGSEEKNTMNIKLQGQQSRDQKVWMKKIEREQNDLSETEKLIEAAKLNQYQIVADYKLTPTTKYYLRDLLTLLKSYNYMNTEVNVSEKTREGRMQAKLTIEPISRRFCTILLETPESRVLFNNIVVPFQFPTMNIRRNFGSIHSVRHVVERIEKENRAECIVKSTKVQTFDNLFYRAPITPCFHVLAKDCSSETPRFNVLLRKINKNSEEKELKVINEENTIVLRLNKNQMTVYVNDEIVKSVEKMEQYGIYQITEELYKIDIEDVLVHFDGYEAK
;
A
#
# COMPACT_ATOMS: atom_id res chain seq x y z
N GLU A 1 -9.33 -23.60 -13.47
CA GLU A 1 -10.35 -23.64 -12.42
C GLU A 1 -11.44 -22.62 -12.72
N SER A 2 -12.72 -22.97 -12.51
CA SER A 2 -13.83 -22.09 -12.88
C SER A 2 -13.95 -20.89 -11.92
N GLU A 3 -14.21 -19.72 -12.50
CA GLU A 3 -14.38 -18.43 -11.80
C GLU A 3 -15.42 -18.50 -10.65
N ASP A 4 -16.38 -19.41 -10.77
CA ASP A 4 -17.42 -19.68 -9.77
C ASP A 4 -16.89 -20.35 -8.49
N VAL A 5 -15.88 -21.22 -8.58
CA VAL A 5 -15.24 -21.82 -7.41
C VAL A 5 -14.48 -20.74 -6.63
N ARG A 6 -13.73 -19.88 -7.34
CA ARG A 6 -13.03 -18.73 -6.74
C ARG A 6 -14.00 -17.75 -6.07
N ARG A 7 -15.14 -17.45 -6.69
CA ARG A 7 -16.20 -16.62 -6.08
C ARG A 7 -16.78 -17.24 -4.81
N LYS A 8 -17.06 -18.55 -4.81
CA LYS A 8 -17.61 -19.25 -3.64
C LYS A 8 -16.60 -19.27 -2.49
N GLU A 9 -15.32 -19.50 -2.76
CA GLU A 9 -14.26 -19.43 -1.75
C GLU A 9 -14.10 -18.02 -1.19
N PHE A 10 -14.07 -16.99 -2.03
CA PHE A 10 -14.00 -15.60 -1.58
C PHE A 10 -15.22 -15.20 -0.73
N THR A 11 -16.42 -15.59 -1.15
CA THR A 11 -17.65 -15.31 -0.40
C THR A 11 -17.68 -16.08 0.92
N LYS A 12 -17.15 -17.30 0.94
CA LYS A 12 -17.01 -18.11 2.15
C LYS A 12 -15.96 -17.50 3.09
N TYR A 13 -14.82 -17.04 2.57
CA TYR A 13 -13.77 -16.38 3.34
C TYR A 13 -14.25 -15.06 3.96
N THR A 14 -14.96 -14.22 3.19
CA THR A 14 -15.54 -12.96 3.68
C THR A 14 -16.70 -13.15 4.65
N LYS A 15 -17.49 -14.24 4.54
CA LYS A 15 -18.55 -14.58 5.50
C LYS A 15 -18.02 -15.24 6.78
N ASN A 16 -16.95 -16.02 6.69
CA ASN A 16 -16.35 -16.76 7.80
C ASN A 16 -15.24 -16.00 8.52
N LEU A 17 -14.89 -14.78 8.08
CA LEU A 17 -14.04 -13.86 8.83
C LEU A 17 -14.80 -13.42 10.08
N GLU A 18 -14.74 -14.23 11.14
CA GLU A 18 -14.92 -13.75 12.50
C GLU A 18 -13.80 -12.74 12.74
N ILE A 19 -14.14 -11.45 12.66
CA ILE A 19 -13.17 -10.38 12.88
C ILE A 19 -12.88 -10.35 14.39
N VAL A 20 -11.90 -11.15 14.83
CA VAL A 20 -11.55 -11.36 16.24
C VAL A 20 -11.19 -10.03 16.92
N LYS A 21 -10.55 -9.11 16.19
CA LYS A 21 -10.28 -7.73 16.60
C LYS A 21 -10.53 -6.79 15.42
N ALA A 22 -11.58 -5.98 15.50
CA ALA A 22 -11.97 -5.02 14.47
C ALA A 22 -11.83 -3.60 15.00
N TYR A 23 -11.19 -2.71 14.24
CA TYR A 23 -11.15 -1.28 14.56
C TYR A 23 -12.23 -0.54 13.78
N LYS A 24 -13.09 0.16 14.51
CA LYS A 24 -14.16 0.98 13.92
C LYS A 24 -13.74 2.45 13.99
N HIS A 25 -13.61 3.08 12.83
CA HIS A 25 -13.37 4.51 12.71
C HIS A 25 -14.61 5.19 12.13
N SER A 26 -14.93 6.39 12.62
CA SER A 26 -16.04 7.19 12.10
C SER A 26 -15.62 8.66 12.04
N ILE A 27 -15.73 9.26 10.86
CA ILE A 27 -15.48 10.68 10.64
C ILE A 27 -16.74 11.30 10.09
N VAL A 28 -17.15 12.44 10.64
CA VAL A 28 -18.31 13.21 10.18
C VAL A 28 -17.84 14.62 9.83
N PHE A 29 -18.05 15.02 8.59
CA PHE A 29 -17.79 16.35 8.09
C PHE A 29 -19.11 17.06 7.85
N LYS A 30 -19.25 18.28 8.38
CA LYS A 30 -20.42 19.14 8.16
C LYS A 30 -19.95 20.48 7.64
N VAL A 31 -20.52 20.91 6.52
CA VAL A 31 -20.28 22.22 5.92
C VAL A 31 -21.61 22.95 5.82
N GLU A 32 -21.68 24.15 6.39
CA GLU A 32 -22.85 25.02 6.36
C GLU A 32 -22.43 26.40 5.84
N THR A 33 -23.23 27.02 4.99
CA THR A 33 -22.92 28.36 4.46
C THR A 33 -23.42 29.46 5.39
N VAL A 34 -22.60 30.48 5.63
CA VAL A 34 -22.98 31.64 6.44
C VAL A 34 -23.95 32.53 5.64
N GLY A 35 -25.22 32.59 6.07
CA GLY A 35 -26.27 33.43 5.47
C GLY A 35 -27.47 32.68 4.89
N ASP A 36 -27.32 31.38 4.58
CA ASP A 36 -28.43 30.52 4.13
C ASP A 36 -28.37 29.16 4.85
N ILE A 37 -29.21 29.01 5.87
CA ILE A 37 -29.29 27.82 6.73
C ILE A 37 -29.73 26.57 5.93
N ARG A 38 -30.26 26.75 4.71
CA ARG A 38 -30.76 25.65 3.87
C ARG A 38 -29.67 24.94 3.08
N LYS A 39 -28.47 25.52 2.97
CA LYS A 39 -27.36 24.90 2.23
C LYS A 39 -26.43 24.18 3.20
N LYS A 40 -26.58 22.85 3.22
CA LYS A 40 -25.82 21.96 4.10
C LYS A 40 -25.24 20.80 3.30
N MET A 41 -24.04 20.40 3.67
CA MET A 41 -23.41 19.17 3.22
C MET A 41 -22.95 18.38 4.44
N GLU A 42 -23.34 17.12 4.52
CA GLU A 42 -22.91 16.20 5.56
C GLU A 42 -22.29 14.96 4.91
N THR A 43 -21.06 14.63 5.29
CA THR A 43 -20.36 13.43 4.85
C THR A 43 -19.97 12.62 6.06
N GLN A 44 -20.39 11.37 6.10
CA GLN A 44 -20.01 10.39 7.10
C GLN A 44 -19.20 9.27 6.46
N VAL A 45 -18.02 9.02 7.01
CA VAL A 45 -17.13 7.92 6.62
C VAL A 45 -16.98 6.98 7.79
N ARG A 46 -17.39 5.72 7.63
CA ARG A 46 -17.23 4.66 8.64
C ARG A 46 -16.30 3.58 8.08
N ALA A 47 -15.19 3.30 8.74
CA ALA A 47 -14.28 2.23 8.36
C ALA A 47 -14.28 1.13 9.42
N ILE A 48 -14.29 -0.13 9.00
CA ILE A 48 -14.12 -1.31 9.83
C ILE A 48 -12.99 -2.13 9.19
N CYS A 49 -11.85 -2.23 9.86
CA CYS A 49 -10.71 -3.03 9.42
C CYS A 49 -10.36 -4.08 10.46
N ASP A 50 -9.83 -5.21 10.03
CA ASP A 50 -9.15 -6.16 10.92
C ASP A 50 -7.82 -5.59 11.43
N ASP A 51 -7.26 -6.25 12.45
CA ASP A 51 -6.01 -5.85 13.11
C ASP A 51 -4.81 -5.75 12.15
N LYS A 52 -4.75 -6.65 11.16
CA LYS A 52 -3.71 -6.72 10.12
C LYS A 52 -4.06 -5.95 8.86
N VAL A 53 -5.21 -5.27 8.82
CA VAL A 53 -5.69 -4.47 7.68
C VAL A 53 -5.78 -5.29 6.38
N ARG A 54 -5.95 -6.61 6.50
CA ARG A 54 -6.15 -7.49 5.35
C ARG A 54 -7.54 -7.30 4.80
N TYR A 55 -8.54 -7.19 5.68
CA TYR A 55 -9.90 -6.90 5.30
C TYR A 55 -10.33 -5.55 5.84
N CYS A 56 -10.73 -4.65 4.93
CA CYS A 56 -11.34 -3.38 5.29
C CYS A 56 -12.68 -3.23 4.61
N ARG A 57 -13.64 -2.71 5.37
CA ARG A 57 -14.96 -2.30 4.90
C ARG A 57 -15.17 -0.83 5.22
N LEU A 58 -15.30 -0.03 4.19
CA LEU A 58 -15.53 1.40 4.26
C LEU A 58 -16.95 1.71 3.78
N HIS A 59 -17.70 2.44 4.60
CA HIS A 59 -19.03 2.93 4.29
C HIS A 59 -18.97 4.46 4.24
N VAL A 60 -19.23 5.02 3.06
CA VAL A 60 -19.29 6.47 2.85
C VAL A 60 -20.73 6.86 2.57
N GLU A 61 -21.27 7.73 3.40
CA GLU A 61 -22.55 8.40 3.15
C GLU A 61 -22.28 9.89 2.99
N ALA A 62 -22.74 10.49 1.90
CA ALA A 62 -22.73 11.94 1.75
C ALA A 62 -24.13 12.41 1.38
N ARG A 63 -24.55 13.53 1.94
CA ARG A 63 -25.82 14.18 1.65
C ARG A 63 -25.58 15.67 1.47
N ARG A 64 -26.23 16.25 0.47
CA ARG A 64 -26.25 17.71 0.31
C ARG A 64 -27.65 18.20 0.02
N SER A 65 -27.89 19.44 0.43
CA SER A 65 -29.08 20.18 0.04
C SER A 65 -29.24 20.22 -1.50
N PRO A 66 -30.48 20.28 -2.01
CA PRO A 66 -30.73 20.39 -3.44
C PRO A 66 -30.02 21.60 -4.06
N PHE A 67 -29.57 21.46 -5.32
CA PHE A 67 -28.90 22.52 -6.07
C PHE A 67 -29.44 22.60 -7.49
N GLY A 68 -29.69 23.82 -7.99
CA GLY A 68 -30.24 24.03 -9.33
C GLY A 68 -31.70 23.57 -9.43
N GLU A 69 -31.98 22.66 -10.37
CA GLU A 69 -33.32 22.12 -10.66
C GLU A 69 -33.74 20.95 -9.75
N GLU A 70 -32.87 20.51 -8.83
CA GLU A 70 -33.16 19.39 -7.94
C GLU A 70 -34.23 19.75 -6.89
N SER A 71 -35.26 18.90 -6.74
CA SER A 71 -36.29 19.08 -5.70
C SER A 71 -35.97 18.37 -4.38
N ARG A 72 -35.14 17.31 -4.44
CA ARG A 72 -34.77 16.47 -3.28
C ARG A 72 -33.29 16.57 -2.94
N GLU A 73 -32.96 16.22 -1.70
CA GLU A 73 -31.57 16.11 -1.26
C GLU A 73 -30.81 15.12 -2.15
N TRP A 74 -29.59 15.51 -2.51
CA TRP A 74 -28.70 14.63 -3.23
C TRP A 74 -27.99 13.72 -2.24
N GLU A 75 -28.00 12.41 -2.52
CA GLU A 75 -27.38 11.40 -1.67
C GLU A 75 -26.28 10.66 -2.44
N LEU A 76 -25.21 10.29 -1.74
CA LEU A 76 -24.22 9.31 -2.16
C LEU A 76 -24.04 8.27 -1.07
N LYS A 77 -24.11 7.00 -1.47
CA LYS A 77 -23.84 5.84 -0.63
C LYS A 77 -22.79 5.00 -1.35
N ALA A 78 -21.66 4.80 -0.70
CA ALA A 78 -20.60 3.93 -1.21
C ALA A 78 -20.22 2.89 -0.17
N LEU A 79 -20.20 1.62 -0.57
CA LEU A 79 -19.65 0.51 0.18
C LEU A 79 -18.41 0.01 -0.54
N ILE A 80 -17.25 0.17 0.09
CA ILE A 80 -15.96 -0.27 -0.43
C ILE A 80 -15.47 -1.40 0.48
N GLN A 81 -15.13 -2.54 -0.11
CA GLN A 81 -14.58 -3.70 0.56
C GLN A 81 -13.26 -4.07 -0.10
N THR A 82 -12.21 -4.26 0.68
CA THR A 82 -10.91 -4.67 0.18
C THR A 82 -10.43 -5.90 0.92
N LEU A 83 -9.79 -6.80 0.18
CA LEU A 83 -9.14 -7.98 0.71
C LEU A 83 -7.72 -8.08 0.16
N TYR A 84 -6.76 -7.98 1.07
CA TYR A 84 -5.37 -8.30 0.81
C TYR A 84 -5.09 -9.78 1.08
N PRO A 85 -4.25 -10.42 0.25
CA PRO A 85 -3.79 -11.77 0.50
C PRO A 85 -2.91 -11.84 1.75
N GLU A 86 -2.65 -13.05 2.22
CA GLU A 86 -1.80 -13.24 3.39
C GLU A 86 -0.36 -12.83 3.09
N MET A 87 0.27 -12.13 4.02
CA MET A 87 1.65 -11.69 3.87
C MET A 87 2.59 -12.90 3.87
N PRO A 88 3.31 -13.17 2.75
CA PRO A 88 4.29 -14.25 2.73
C PRO A 88 5.51 -13.84 3.56
N LYS A 89 5.97 -14.74 4.44
CA LYS A 89 7.22 -14.52 5.20
C LYS A 89 8.45 -14.97 4.42
N THR A 90 8.29 -15.97 3.55
CA THR A 90 9.35 -16.57 2.74
C THR A 90 8.93 -16.69 1.27
N PHE A 91 9.91 -16.92 0.39
CA PHE A 91 9.67 -17.19 -1.03
C PHE A 91 8.84 -18.45 -1.26
N GLU A 92 9.09 -19.53 -0.50
CA GLU A 92 8.35 -20.79 -0.59
C GLU A 92 6.88 -20.59 -0.20
N GLN A 93 6.61 -19.85 0.88
CA GLN A 93 5.23 -19.50 1.24
C GLN A 93 4.56 -18.67 0.16
N MET A 94 5.29 -17.75 -0.48
CA MET A 94 4.76 -17.00 -1.61
C MET A 94 4.42 -17.96 -2.76
N TYR A 95 5.41 -18.70 -3.30
CA TYR A 95 5.30 -20.06 -3.87
C TYR A 95 3.91 -20.72 -3.79
N GLU A 96 3.63 -21.21 -2.60
CA GLU A 96 2.54 -22.12 -2.31
C GLU A 96 1.19 -21.40 -2.15
N GLN A 97 1.19 -20.08 -1.96
CA GLN A 97 -0.05 -19.31 -1.90
C GLN A 97 -0.80 -19.37 -3.23
N VAL A 98 -1.95 -20.04 -3.17
CA VAL A 98 -2.93 -20.15 -4.27
C VAL A 98 -3.49 -18.78 -4.65
N HIS A 99 -3.78 -17.94 -3.65
CA HIS A 99 -4.43 -16.63 -3.84
C HIS A 99 -3.46 -15.50 -3.48
N ARG A 100 -2.72 -14.99 -4.47
CA ARG A 100 -1.81 -13.83 -4.33
C ARG A 100 -2.40 -12.53 -4.85
N GLU A 101 -3.71 -12.47 -4.96
CA GLU A 101 -4.40 -11.39 -5.63
C GLU A 101 -5.04 -10.47 -4.62
N PHE A 102 -4.85 -9.18 -4.84
CA PHE A 102 -5.66 -8.18 -4.16
C PHE A 102 -7.05 -8.14 -4.78
N ASN A 103 -8.08 -8.07 -3.95
CA ASN A 103 -9.45 -7.95 -4.42
C ASN A 103 -10.13 -6.74 -3.77
N GLY A 104 -10.81 -5.94 -4.59
CA GLY A 104 -11.61 -4.80 -4.17
C GLY A 104 -13.01 -4.90 -4.76
N LEU A 105 -14.02 -4.62 -3.95
CA LEU A 105 -15.41 -4.48 -4.37
C LEU A 105 -15.88 -3.10 -3.95
N VAL A 106 -16.52 -2.39 -4.87
CA VAL A 106 -16.99 -1.03 -4.66
C VAL A 106 -18.39 -0.93 -5.20
N GLU A 107 -19.36 -0.68 -4.32
CA GLU A 107 -20.76 -0.47 -4.68
C GLU A 107 -21.09 1.00 -4.39
N ILE A 108 -21.45 1.76 -5.41
CA ILE A 108 -21.70 3.20 -5.30
C ILE A 108 -23.07 3.49 -5.89
N GLN A 109 -23.87 4.26 -5.15
CA GLN A 109 -25.12 4.82 -5.60
C GLN A 109 -25.14 6.32 -5.32
N TRP A 110 -25.48 7.14 -6.31
CA TRP A 110 -25.57 8.58 -6.12
C TRP A 110 -26.62 9.26 -6.99
N GLY A 111 -27.17 10.36 -6.50
CA GLY A 111 -28.18 11.16 -7.19
C GLY A 111 -29.25 11.71 -6.25
N SER A 112 -30.15 12.52 -6.80
CA SER A 112 -31.31 13.09 -6.10
C SER A 112 -32.57 12.31 -6.49
N GLU A 113 -33.18 12.66 -7.62
CA GLU A 113 -34.40 12.03 -8.15
C GLU A 113 -34.08 10.76 -8.94
N GLU A 114 -33.21 10.87 -9.95
CA GLU A 114 -32.64 9.73 -10.66
C GLU A 114 -31.34 9.29 -9.98
N LYS A 115 -31.26 8.01 -9.60
CA LYS A 115 -30.09 7.44 -8.94
C LYS A 115 -29.22 6.70 -9.94
N ASN A 116 -27.96 7.11 -10.03
CA ASN A 116 -26.90 6.37 -10.69
C ASN A 116 -26.44 5.23 -9.78
N THR A 117 -26.14 4.07 -10.35
CA THR A 117 -25.50 2.97 -9.63
C THR A 117 -24.28 2.46 -10.39
N MET A 118 -23.23 2.10 -9.65
CA MET A 118 -22.00 1.56 -10.20
C MET A 118 -21.43 0.52 -9.24
N ASN A 119 -21.18 -0.68 -9.75
CA ASN A 119 -20.53 -1.77 -9.04
C ASN A 119 -19.19 -2.05 -9.71
N ILE A 120 -18.09 -1.79 -9.01
CA ILE A 120 -16.74 -1.95 -9.50
C ILE A 120 -16.09 -3.13 -8.77
N LYS A 121 -15.50 -4.05 -9.54
CA LYS A 121 -14.63 -5.11 -9.06
C LYS A 121 -13.22 -4.79 -9.49
N LEU A 122 -12.31 -4.71 -8.54
CA LEU A 122 -10.89 -4.46 -8.74
C LEU A 122 -10.11 -5.72 -8.35
N GLN A 123 -9.19 -6.15 -9.19
CA GLN A 123 -8.34 -7.30 -8.93
C GLN A 123 -6.89 -6.93 -9.28
N GLY A 124 -6.01 -6.97 -8.29
CA GLY A 124 -4.58 -6.75 -8.46
C GLY A 124 -3.84 -8.09 -8.53
N GLN A 125 -3.03 -8.28 -9.57
CA GLN A 125 -2.24 -9.50 -9.78
C GLN A 125 -0.89 -9.15 -10.42
N GLN A 126 -0.04 -10.17 -10.57
CA GLN A 126 1.24 -10.03 -11.26
C GLN A 126 1.12 -10.35 -12.73
N SER A 127 1.68 -9.49 -13.57
CA SER A 127 1.76 -9.72 -15.00
C SER A 127 2.68 -10.89 -15.32
N ARG A 128 2.49 -11.49 -16.50
CA ARG A 128 3.37 -12.55 -17.00
C ARG A 128 4.82 -12.08 -17.09
N ASP A 129 5.03 -10.85 -17.55
CA ASP A 129 6.37 -10.27 -17.72
C ASP A 129 7.06 -10.08 -16.37
N GLN A 130 6.32 -9.65 -15.34
CA GLN A 130 6.86 -9.56 -13.98
C GLN A 130 7.26 -10.94 -13.46
N LYS A 131 6.44 -11.98 -13.66
CA LYS A 131 6.77 -13.35 -13.25
C LYS A 131 8.02 -13.88 -13.96
N VAL A 132 8.19 -13.58 -15.25
CA VAL A 132 9.38 -13.97 -16.02
C VAL A 132 10.61 -13.21 -15.54
N TRP A 133 10.48 -11.90 -15.32
CA TRP A 133 11.56 -11.06 -14.80
C TRP A 133 12.04 -11.53 -13.41
N MET A 134 11.11 -11.84 -12.51
CA MET A 134 11.45 -12.39 -11.19
C MET A 134 12.21 -13.71 -11.28
N LYS A 135 11.80 -14.62 -12.17
CA LYS A 135 12.52 -15.89 -12.41
C LYS A 135 13.95 -15.67 -12.94
N LYS A 136 14.20 -14.58 -13.67
CA LYS A 136 15.56 -14.22 -14.11
C LYS A 136 16.39 -13.69 -12.96
N ILE A 137 15.82 -12.78 -12.15
CA ILE A 137 16.49 -12.24 -10.94
C ILE A 137 16.82 -13.34 -9.93
N GLU A 138 15.99 -14.36 -9.82
CA GLU A 138 16.26 -15.50 -8.93
C GLU A 138 17.44 -16.34 -9.41
N ARG A 139 17.62 -16.47 -10.74
CA ARG A 139 18.69 -17.26 -11.36
C ARG A 139 20.02 -16.51 -11.48
N GLU A 140 19.95 -15.22 -11.72
CA GLU A 140 21.12 -14.34 -11.82
C GLU A 140 21.45 -13.86 -10.40
N GLN A 141 22.64 -14.19 -9.88
CA GLN A 141 23.14 -13.67 -8.59
C GLN A 141 23.27 -12.14 -8.67
N ASN A 142 22.17 -11.43 -8.42
CA ASN A 142 22.14 -9.98 -8.26
C ASN A 142 22.46 -9.62 -6.81
N ASP A 143 23.10 -8.46 -6.61
CA ASP A 143 23.52 -7.88 -5.31
C ASP A 143 22.36 -7.55 -4.33
N LEU A 144 21.12 -7.94 -4.65
CA LEU A 144 19.94 -7.70 -3.81
C LEU A 144 19.90 -8.71 -2.66
N SER A 145 19.58 -8.24 -1.46
CA SER A 145 19.35 -9.14 -0.33
C SER A 145 18.12 -10.03 -0.60
N GLU A 146 18.07 -11.22 0.01
CA GLU A 146 16.91 -12.13 -0.12
C GLU A 146 15.58 -11.42 0.24
N THR A 147 15.63 -10.51 1.21
CA THR A 147 14.50 -9.70 1.62
C THR A 147 14.06 -8.71 0.53
N GLU A 148 15.01 -8.02 -0.13
CA GLU A 148 14.71 -7.11 -1.23
C GLU A 148 14.11 -7.85 -2.42
N LYS A 149 14.67 -9.02 -2.78
CA LYS A 149 14.09 -9.87 -3.82
C LYS A 149 12.65 -10.25 -3.48
N LEU A 150 12.35 -10.58 -2.22
CA LEU A 150 11.00 -10.93 -1.79
C LEU A 150 10.04 -9.73 -1.88
N ILE A 151 10.49 -8.53 -1.55
CA ILE A 151 9.71 -7.28 -1.68
C ILE A 151 9.36 -7.03 -3.15
N GLU A 152 10.32 -7.15 -4.05
CA GLU A 152 10.10 -7.01 -5.50
C GLU A 152 9.16 -8.10 -6.04
N ALA A 153 9.33 -9.33 -5.56
CA ALA A 153 8.49 -10.48 -5.89
C ALA A 153 7.06 -10.35 -5.37
N ALA A 154 6.81 -9.54 -4.34
CA ALA A 154 5.49 -9.34 -3.75
C ALA A 154 4.70 -8.19 -4.39
N LYS A 155 5.29 -7.44 -5.33
CA LYS A 155 4.61 -6.33 -6.01
C LYS A 155 3.57 -6.83 -7.00
N LEU A 156 2.46 -6.10 -7.10
CA LEU A 156 1.38 -6.28 -8.06
C LEU A 156 1.45 -5.17 -9.10
N ASN A 157 1.61 -5.52 -10.37
CA ASN A 157 1.75 -4.55 -11.47
C ASN A 157 0.62 -4.62 -12.50
N GLN A 158 -0.35 -5.54 -12.35
CA GLN A 158 -1.48 -5.67 -13.25
C GLN A 158 -2.79 -5.53 -12.48
N TYR A 159 -3.63 -4.59 -12.89
CA TYR A 159 -4.92 -4.32 -12.27
C TYR A 159 -6.03 -4.53 -13.29
N GLN A 160 -6.98 -5.39 -12.94
CA GLN A 160 -8.20 -5.61 -13.71
C GLN A 160 -9.37 -4.98 -12.98
N ILE A 161 -10.12 -4.16 -13.70
CA ILE A 161 -11.25 -3.39 -13.20
C ILE A 161 -12.44 -3.79 -14.05
N VAL A 162 -13.52 -4.25 -13.42
CA VAL A 162 -14.79 -4.55 -14.09
C VAL A 162 -15.85 -3.70 -13.42
N ALA A 163 -16.45 -2.78 -14.16
CA ALA A 163 -17.48 -1.89 -13.67
C ALA A 163 -18.81 -2.18 -14.37
N ASP A 164 -19.81 -2.59 -13.61
CA ASP A 164 -21.20 -2.67 -14.04
C ASP A 164 -21.91 -1.39 -13.60
N TYR A 165 -22.50 -0.64 -14.52
CA TYR A 165 -23.07 0.69 -14.25
C TYR A 165 -24.46 0.87 -14.86
N LYS A 166 -25.32 1.57 -14.12
CA LYS A 166 -26.59 2.13 -14.60
C LYS A 166 -26.54 3.63 -14.33
N LEU A 167 -26.23 4.38 -15.38
CA LEU A 167 -26.03 5.82 -15.32
C LEU A 167 -27.18 6.55 -16.00
N THR A 168 -27.53 7.70 -15.45
CA THR A 168 -28.40 8.71 -16.04
C THR A 168 -27.81 9.25 -17.37
N PRO A 169 -28.64 9.73 -18.31
CA PRO A 169 -28.16 10.20 -19.61
C PRO A 169 -27.12 11.32 -19.50
N THR A 170 -27.30 12.25 -18.56
CA THR A 170 -26.35 13.33 -18.27
C THR A 170 -24.99 12.79 -17.83
N THR A 171 -24.99 11.82 -16.92
CA THR A 171 -23.75 11.20 -16.42
C THR A 171 -23.05 10.37 -17.50
N LYS A 172 -23.82 9.68 -18.36
CA LYS A 172 -23.26 8.98 -19.53
C LYS A 172 -22.56 9.94 -20.49
N TYR A 173 -23.16 11.11 -20.74
CA TYR A 173 -22.56 12.15 -21.57
C TYR A 173 -21.21 12.60 -21.02
N TYR A 174 -21.14 12.94 -19.73
CA TYR A 174 -19.88 13.34 -19.09
C TYR A 174 -18.80 12.25 -19.12
N LEU A 175 -19.19 10.98 -18.90
CA LEU A 175 -18.26 9.87 -18.97
C LEU A 175 -17.69 9.70 -20.39
N ARG A 176 -18.53 9.83 -21.42
CA ARG A 176 -18.11 9.76 -22.82
C ARG A 176 -17.15 10.89 -23.18
N ASP A 177 -17.44 12.10 -22.76
CA ASP A 177 -16.58 13.26 -23.01
C ASP A 177 -15.21 13.09 -22.33
N LEU A 178 -15.18 12.62 -21.08
CA LEU A 178 -13.94 12.28 -20.38
C LEU A 178 -13.11 11.25 -21.14
N LEU A 179 -13.74 10.16 -21.61
CA LEU A 179 -13.08 9.14 -22.40
C LEU A 179 -12.56 9.68 -23.74
N THR A 180 -13.28 10.61 -24.35
CA THR A 180 -12.89 11.24 -25.62
C THR A 180 -11.67 12.13 -25.42
N LEU A 181 -11.62 12.90 -24.32
CA LEU A 181 -10.45 13.69 -23.93
C LEU A 181 -9.23 12.81 -23.71
N LEU A 182 -9.37 11.69 -22.98
CA LEU A 182 -8.26 10.75 -22.75
C LEU A 182 -7.73 10.13 -24.05
N LYS A 183 -8.63 9.77 -24.98
CA LYS A 183 -8.27 9.30 -26.33
C LYS A 183 -7.50 10.37 -27.11
N SER A 184 -7.99 11.61 -27.10
CA SER A 184 -7.37 12.71 -27.84
C SER A 184 -5.97 13.06 -27.31
N TYR A 185 -5.77 13.07 -25.99
CA TYR A 185 -4.49 13.39 -25.36
C TYR A 185 -3.39 12.37 -25.70
N ASN A 186 -3.77 11.09 -25.82
CA ASN A 186 -2.84 9.99 -26.14
C ASN A 186 -2.98 9.46 -27.57
N TYR A 187 -3.48 10.26 -28.52
CA TYR A 187 -3.86 9.80 -29.86
C TYR A 187 -2.80 8.94 -30.55
N MET A 188 -1.53 9.34 -30.48
CA MET A 188 -0.41 8.64 -31.13
C MET A 188 -0.16 7.23 -30.58
N ASN A 189 -0.55 6.97 -29.34
CA ASN A 189 -0.32 5.71 -28.62
C ASN A 189 -1.62 4.95 -28.38
N THR A 190 -2.71 5.32 -29.07
CA THR A 190 -4.04 4.78 -28.87
C THR A 190 -4.47 3.98 -30.10
N GLU A 191 -4.74 2.70 -29.91
CA GLU A 191 -5.40 1.85 -30.89
C GLU A 191 -6.88 1.73 -30.54
N VAL A 192 -7.77 2.09 -31.46
CA VAL A 192 -9.22 2.00 -31.26
C VAL A 192 -9.79 0.96 -32.19
N ASN A 193 -10.43 -0.05 -31.61
CA ASN A 193 -11.16 -1.10 -32.30
C ASN A 193 -12.64 -1.06 -31.87
N VAL A 194 -13.54 -1.54 -32.74
CA VAL A 194 -14.95 -1.70 -32.39
C VAL A 194 -15.09 -2.88 -31.42
N SER A 195 -15.90 -2.71 -30.38
CA SER A 195 -16.15 -3.75 -29.38
C SER A 195 -17.29 -4.66 -29.87
N GLU A 196 -17.00 -5.94 -30.11
CA GLU A 196 -18.03 -6.90 -30.59
C GLU A 196 -18.76 -7.64 -29.46
N LYS A 197 -18.25 -7.60 -28.22
CA LYS A 197 -18.60 -8.60 -27.17
C LYS A 197 -19.00 -8.04 -25.81
N THR A 198 -19.06 -6.71 -25.63
CA THR A 198 -19.30 -6.13 -24.30
C THR A 198 -20.78 -5.84 -24.08
N ARG A 199 -21.36 -6.37 -23.00
CA ARG A 199 -22.76 -6.11 -22.61
C ARG A 199 -22.96 -4.62 -22.33
N GLU A 200 -24.11 -4.07 -22.73
CA GLU A 200 -24.47 -2.69 -22.37
C GLU A 200 -24.42 -2.49 -20.85
N GLY A 201 -23.90 -1.33 -20.43
CA GLY A 201 -23.75 -1.00 -19.00
C GLY A 201 -22.61 -1.75 -18.30
N ARG A 202 -21.68 -2.36 -19.03
CA ARG A 202 -20.46 -2.96 -18.46
C ARG A 202 -19.21 -2.39 -19.13
N MET A 203 -18.23 -2.04 -18.32
CA MET A 203 -16.90 -1.61 -18.75
C MET A 203 -15.84 -2.51 -18.11
N GLN A 204 -14.78 -2.81 -18.84
CA GLN A 204 -13.61 -3.50 -18.32
C GLN A 204 -12.37 -2.66 -18.61
N ALA A 205 -11.49 -2.51 -17.63
CA ALA A 205 -10.20 -1.87 -17.81
C ALA A 205 -9.10 -2.79 -17.27
N LYS A 206 -8.01 -2.91 -18.01
CA LYS A 206 -6.81 -3.63 -17.59
C LYS A 206 -5.62 -2.68 -17.68
N LEU A 207 -5.09 -2.30 -16.53
CA LEU A 207 -3.87 -1.52 -16.38
C LEU A 207 -2.70 -2.48 -16.15
N THR A 208 -1.64 -2.37 -16.93
CA THR A 208 -0.40 -3.13 -16.76
C THR A 208 0.76 -2.15 -16.67
N ILE A 209 1.50 -2.20 -15.58
CA ILE A 209 2.67 -1.35 -15.33
C ILE A 209 3.92 -2.16 -15.64
N GLU A 210 4.88 -1.54 -16.35
CA GLU A 210 6.16 -2.16 -16.62
C GLU A 210 6.94 -2.44 -15.30
N PRO A 211 7.44 -3.66 -15.08
CA PRO A 211 8.02 -4.05 -13.79
C PRO A 211 9.34 -3.35 -13.45
N ILE A 212 10.14 -2.92 -14.44
CA ILE A 212 11.51 -2.42 -14.22
C ILE A 212 11.52 -0.92 -13.90
N SER A 213 11.17 -0.07 -14.88
CA SER A 213 11.23 1.38 -14.68
C SER A 213 10.00 1.92 -13.94
N ARG A 214 8.87 1.20 -14.03
CA ARG A 214 7.54 1.64 -13.58
C ARG A 214 7.11 3.00 -14.15
N ARG A 215 7.69 3.42 -15.27
CA ARG A 215 7.36 4.69 -15.95
C ARG A 215 6.49 4.50 -17.19
N PHE A 216 6.31 3.24 -17.61
CA PHE A 216 5.44 2.87 -18.71
C PHE A 216 4.23 2.12 -18.18
N CYS A 217 3.05 2.46 -18.69
CA CYS A 217 1.86 1.66 -18.48
C CYS A 217 1.08 1.45 -19.77
N THR A 218 0.44 0.29 -19.84
CA THR A 218 -0.48 -0.08 -20.91
C THR A 218 -1.87 -0.21 -20.30
N ILE A 219 -2.84 0.49 -20.88
CA ILE A 219 -4.24 0.47 -20.45
C ILE A 219 -5.07 -0.11 -21.58
N LEU A 220 -5.72 -1.25 -21.34
CA LEU A 220 -6.75 -1.79 -22.21
C LEU A 220 -8.11 -1.45 -21.62
N LEU A 221 -8.89 -0.64 -22.33
CA LEU A 221 -10.24 -0.23 -21.94
C LEU A 221 -11.25 -0.81 -22.91
N GLU A 222 -12.15 -1.65 -22.40
CA GLU A 222 -13.26 -2.25 -23.13
C GLU A 222 -14.56 -1.63 -22.63
N THR A 223 -15.21 -0.89 -23.51
CA THR A 223 -16.55 -0.31 -23.32
C THR A 223 -17.54 -1.03 -24.25
N PRO A 224 -18.86 -0.83 -24.06
CA PRO A 224 -19.86 -1.37 -24.98
C PRO A 224 -19.64 -0.91 -26.43
N GLU A 225 -19.19 0.32 -26.63
CA GLU A 225 -19.03 0.94 -27.96
C GLU A 225 -17.65 0.67 -28.58
N SER A 226 -16.60 0.64 -27.76
CA SER A 226 -15.22 0.63 -28.26
C SER A 226 -14.27 -0.16 -27.36
N ARG A 227 -13.28 -0.76 -27.99
CA ARG A 227 -12.11 -1.36 -27.35
C ARG A 227 -10.90 -0.49 -27.66
N VAL A 228 -10.30 0.05 -26.62
CA VAL A 228 -9.25 1.07 -26.72
C VAL A 228 -8.02 0.54 -26.02
N LEU A 229 -6.90 0.44 -26.74
CA LEU A 229 -5.62 0.08 -26.18
C LEU A 229 -4.73 1.32 -26.18
N PHE A 230 -4.42 1.83 -24.98
CA PHE A 230 -3.38 2.81 -24.79
C PHE A 230 -2.07 2.08 -24.50
N ASN A 231 -1.12 2.16 -25.42
CA ASN A 231 0.13 1.42 -25.31
C ASN A 231 1.27 2.33 -24.85
N ASN A 232 2.10 1.85 -23.92
CA ASN A 232 3.33 2.53 -23.47
C ASN A 232 3.14 4.01 -23.10
N ILE A 233 2.09 4.32 -22.32
CA ILE A 233 1.93 5.67 -21.77
C ILE A 233 3.11 5.96 -20.85
N VAL A 234 3.85 7.02 -21.15
CA VAL A 234 4.98 7.50 -20.35
C VAL A 234 4.47 8.46 -19.29
N VAL A 235 4.82 8.21 -18.03
CA VAL A 235 4.53 9.12 -16.92
C VAL A 235 5.82 9.72 -16.34
N PRO A 236 5.79 10.96 -15.84
CA PRO A 236 6.98 11.61 -15.27
C PRO A 236 7.36 11.11 -13.87
N PHE A 237 6.56 10.21 -13.28
CA PHE A 237 6.77 9.63 -11.95
C PHE A 237 6.80 8.09 -12.03
N GLN A 238 7.35 7.42 -11.00
CA GLN A 238 7.25 5.96 -10.91
C GLN A 238 5.86 5.57 -10.41
N PHE A 239 5.16 4.69 -11.13
CA PHE A 239 3.87 4.21 -10.69
C PHE A 239 4.01 3.48 -9.33
N PRO A 240 3.20 3.85 -8.32
CA PRO A 240 3.12 3.08 -7.10
C PRO A 240 2.46 1.73 -7.42
N THR A 241 3.18 0.63 -7.17
CA THR A 241 2.62 -0.72 -7.26
C THR A 241 2.26 -1.19 -5.86
N MET A 242 1.10 -1.83 -5.72
CA MET A 242 0.72 -2.47 -4.47
C MET A 242 1.71 -3.58 -4.13
N ASN A 243 2.06 -3.70 -2.86
CA ASN A 243 2.93 -4.74 -2.37
C ASN A 243 2.19 -5.59 -1.33
N ILE A 244 2.11 -6.90 -1.58
CA ILE A 244 1.45 -7.85 -0.68
C ILE A 244 2.18 -7.95 0.68
N ARG A 245 3.48 -7.69 0.70
CA ARG A 245 4.30 -7.69 1.92
C ARG A 245 4.19 -6.40 2.73
N ARG A 246 3.43 -5.40 2.29
CA ARG A 246 3.32 -4.14 3.04
C ARG A 246 2.64 -4.41 4.38
N ASN A 247 3.38 -4.25 5.47
CA ASN A 247 2.84 -4.37 6.81
C ASN A 247 2.21 -3.03 7.21
N PHE A 248 0.89 -2.95 7.16
CA PHE A 248 0.17 -1.80 7.68
C PHE A 248 0.27 -1.69 9.21
N GLY A 249 0.74 -2.75 9.89
CA GLY A 249 0.82 -2.92 11.34
C GLY A 249 -0.54 -2.76 12.03
N SER A 250 -0.57 -2.81 13.36
CA SER A 250 -1.80 -2.56 14.11
C SER A 250 -2.19 -1.09 13.98
N ILE A 251 -3.30 -0.83 13.29
CA ILE A 251 -3.88 0.51 13.21
C ILE A 251 -4.77 0.71 14.44
N HIS A 252 -4.23 1.37 15.48
CA HIS A 252 -5.01 1.71 16.66
C HIS A 252 -5.82 3.01 16.49
N SER A 253 -5.42 3.90 15.57
CA SER A 253 -6.11 5.18 15.32
C SER A 253 -5.89 5.70 13.89
N VAL A 254 -6.78 6.58 13.43
CA VAL A 254 -6.66 7.27 12.13
C VAL A 254 -5.40 8.13 12.06
N ARG A 255 -4.99 8.74 13.19
CA ARG A 255 -3.76 9.53 13.30
C ARG A 255 -2.52 8.69 13.01
N HIS A 256 -2.47 7.48 13.57
CA HIS A 256 -1.39 6.52 13.32
C HIS A 256 -1.28 6.12 11.84
N VAL A 257 -2.40 6.08 11.09
CA VAL A 257 -2.38 5.82 9.64
C VAL A 257 -1.74 6.97 8.88
N VAL A 258 -2.12 8.21 9.19
CA VAL A 258 -1.58 9.40 8.53
C VAL A 258 -0.09 9.55 8.82
N GLU A 259 0.31 9.43 10.09
CA GLU A 259 1.71 9.49 10.51
C GLU A 259 2.55 8.40 9.85
N ARG A 260 2.03 7.17 9.72
CA ARG A 260 2.75 6.07 9.04
C ARG A 260 2.89 6.30 7.53
N ILE A 261 1.86 6.80 6.85
CA ILE A 261 1.93 7.14 5.42
C ILE A 261 2.93 8.27 5.17
N GLU A 262 2.96 9.26 6.05
CA GLU A 262 3.91 10.36 5.97
C GLU A 262 5.35 9.88 6.19
N LYS A 263 5.58 9.09 7.25
CA LYS A 263 6.90 8.52 7.59
C LYS A 263 7.49 7.66 6.48
N GLU A 264 6.69 6.84 5.79
CA GLU A 264 7.17 5.97 4.71
C GLU A 264 7.59 6.74 3.44
N ASN A 265 7.13 7.97 3.26
CA ASN A 265 7.53 8.82 2.12
C ASN A 265 8.70 9.75 2.44
N ARG A 266 9.29 9.65 3.64
CA ARG A 266 10.44 10.46 4.03
C ARG A 266 11.71 9.98 3.33
N ALA A 267 12.69 10.89 3.24
CA ALA A 267 14.02 10.55 2.77
C ALA A 267 14.64 9.42 3.62
N GLU A 268 15.43 8.55 3.00
CA GLU A 268 16.01 7.35 3.63
C GLU A 268 17.54 7.41 3.64
N CYS A 269 18.16 6.91 4.72
CA CYS A 269 19.61 6.79 4.85
C CYS A 269 19.95 5.31 4.96
N ILE A 270 20.76 4.79 4.03
CA ILE A 270 21.09 3.36 3.96
C ILE A 270 22.55 3.15 4.34
N VAL A 271 22.79 2.38 5.39
CA VAL A 271 24.13 2.10 5.90
C VAL A 271 24.45 0.62 5.70
N LYS A 272 25.27 0.35 4.69
CA LYS A 272 25.89 -0.96 4.45
C LYS A 272 27.27 -1.00 5.09
N SER A 273 27.98 -2.13 4.96
CA SER A 273 29.31 -2.31 5.58
C SER A 273 30.38 -1.31 5.17
N THR A 274 30.39 -0.91 3.90
CA THR A 274 31.45 -0.07 3.31
C THR A 274 30.90 1.16 2.59
N LYS A 275 29.58 1.27 2.49
CA LYS A 275 28.89 2.30 1.71
C LYS A 275 27.75 2.86 2.56
N VAL A 276 27.69 4.18 2.61
CA VAL A 276 26.59 4.92 3.21
C VAL A 276 25.92 5.74 2.13
N GLN A 277 24.59 5.67 2.06
CA GLN A 277 23.73 6.54 1.30
C GLN A 277 23.05 7.49 2.28
N THR A 278 23.23 8.79 2.12
CA THR A 278 22.56 9.79 2.98
C THR A 278 21.10 10.00 2.57
N PHE A 279 20.36 10.72 3.41
CA PHE A 279 18.99 11.18 3.13
C PHE A 279 18.86 11.95 1.80
N ASP A 280 19.92 12.64 1.37
CA ASP A 280 19.98 13.39 0.11
C ASP A 280 20.47 12.54 -1.09
N ASN A 281 20.48 11.21 -0.95
CA ASN A 281 20.98 10.26 -1.95
C ASN A 281 22.47 10.45 -2.32
N LEU A 282 23.30 10.98 -1.42
CA LEU A 282 24.75 11.03 -1.62
C LEU A 282 25.39 9.73 -1.14
N PHE A 283 26.23 9.14 -1.99
CA PHE A 283 26.95 7.91 -1.69
C PHE A 283 28.40 8.20 -1.31
N TYR A 284 28.81 7.75 -0.13
CA TYR A 284 30.21 7.79 0.27
C TYR A 284 30.66 6.47 0.88
N ARG A 285 31.97 6.22 0.82
CA ARG A 285 32.58 5.04 1.41
C ARG A 285 33.05 5.38 2.81
N ALA A 286 32.40 4.79 3.81
CA ALA A 286 32.81 4.86 5.20
C ALA A 286 32.77 3.45 5.79
N PRO A 287 33.93 2.85 6.12
CA PRO A 287 33.96 1.53 6.74
C PRO A 287 33.46 1.63 8.18
N ILE A 288 32.41 0.90 8.51
CA ILE A 288 31.91 0.81 9.89
C ILE A 288 32.92 0.01 10.71
N THR A 289 33.35 0.57 11.84
CA THR A 289 34.29 -0.08 12.77
C THR A 289 33.55 -0.71 13.95
N PRO A 290 34.23 -1.43 14.85
CA PRO A 290 33.62 -1.95 16.08
C PRO A 290 33.25 -0.87 17.13
N CYS A 291 33.60 0.39 16.89
CA CYS A 291 33.12 1.49 17.72
C CYS A 291 31.71 1.87 17.30
N PHE A 292 30.91 2.40 18.23
CA PHE A 292 29.60 2.95 17.87
C PHE A 292 29.76 4.21 17.04
N HIS A 293 29.17 4.19 15.84
CA HIS A 293 29.02 5.34 14.95
C HIS A 293 27.61 5.88 15.09
N VAL A 294 27.47 7.20 15.22
CA VAL A 294 26.17 7.87 15.19
C VAL A 294 25.72 7.94 13.73
N LEU A 295 24.62 7.27 13.42
CA LEU A 295 24.01 7.32 12.08
C LEU A 295 23.09 8.53 11.94
N ALA A 296 22.27 8.77 12.96
CA ALA A 296 21.33 9.86 13.03
C ALA A 296 21.10 10.27 14.48
N LYS A 297 21.01 11.58 14.72
CA LYS A 297 20.77 12.16 16.04
C LYS A 297 19.89 13.41 15.88
N ASP A 298 18.94 13.61 16.78
CA ASP A 298 18.25 14.88 16.89
C ASP A 298 19.19 15.95 17.47
N CYS A 299 19.41 17.03 16.72
CA CYS A 299 20.25 18.16 17.13
C CYS A 299 19.43 19.40 17.52
N SER A 300 18.11 19.27 17.67
CA SER A 300 17.20 20.39 17.96
C SER A 300 17.33 20.94 19.39
N SER A 301 17.83 20.13 20.33
CA SER A 301 17.97 20.43 21.75
C SER A 301 19.23 19.78 22.34
N GLU A 302 19.65 20.20 23.54
CA GLU A 302 20.76 19.56 24.26
C GLU A 302 20.45 18.11 24.63
N THR A 303 19.20 17.80 24.94
CA THR A 303 18.68 16.45 25.15
C THR A 303 18.07 15.94 23.85
N PRO A 304 18.75 15.07 23.08
CA PRO A 304 18.24 14.59 21.80
C PRO A 304 17.04 13.66 22.03
N ARG A 305 15.96 13.88 21.28
CA ARG A 305 14.76 12.99 21.33
C ARG A 305 15.05 11.58 20.84
N PHE A 306 16.01 11.44 19.92
CA PHE A 306 16.51 10.15 19.47
C PHE A 306 18.00 10.16 19.13
N ASN A 307 18.61 8.98 19.22
CA ASN A 307 19.95 8.71 18.72
C ASN A 307 20.03 7.29 18.17
N VAL A 308 20.48 7.14 16.92
CA VAL A 308 20.64 5.87 16.23
C VAL A 308 22.12 5.61 16.03
N LEU A 309 22.60 4.51 16.60
CA LEU A 309 24.00 4.12 16.64
C LEU A 309 24.18 2.74 16.00
N LEU A 310 25.27 2.56 15.29
CA LEU A 310 25.62 1.28 14.66
C LEU A 310 27.10 0.96 14.87
N ARG A 311 27.41 -0.30 15.15
CA ARG A 311 28.80 -0.79 15.16
C ARG A 311 28.91 -2.19 14.57
N LYS A 312 30.10 -2.57 14.12
CA LYS A 312 30.40 -3.98 13.87
C LYS A 312 30.57 -4.74 15.18
N ILE A 313 30.10 -5.99 15.25
CA ILE A 313 30.31 -6.83 16.45
C ILE A 313 31.80 -7.14 16.61
N ASN A 314 32.47 -7.51 15.51
CA ASN A 314 33.89 -7.82 15.46
C ASN A 314 34.53 -7.17 14.21
N LYS A 315 35.84 -6.89 14.25
CA LYS A 315 36.55 -6.28 13.09
C LYS A 315 36.42 -7.11 11.80
N ASN A 316 36.38 -8.43 11.92
CA ASN A 316 36.34 -9.37 10.80
C ASN A 316 34.92 -9.87 10.48
N SER A 317 33.91 -9.44 11.23
CA SER A 317 32.51 -9.82 10.97
C SER A 317 31.82 -8.71 10.18
N GLU A 318 30.88 -9.09 9.33
CA GLU A 318 29.96 -8.14 8.69
C GLU A 318 28.71 -7.87 9.52
N GLU A 319 28.51 -8.68 10.56
CA GLU A 319 27.43 -8.54 11.53
C GLU A 319 27.58 -7.27 12.34
N LYS A 320 26.46 -6.61 12.56
CA LYS A 320 26.39 -5.32 13.23
C LYS A 320 25.48 -5.40 14.45
N GLU A 321 25.67 -4.44 15.32
CA GLU A 321 24.79 -4.17 16.44
C GLU A 321 24.21 -2.78 16.26
N LEU A 322 22.88 -2.70 16.27
CA LEU A 322 22.12 -1.46 16.24
C LEU A 322 21.74 -1.09 17.68
N LYS A 323 21.95 0.17 18.05
CA LYS A 323 21.50 0.74 19.31
C LYS A 323 20.68 1.99 19.02
N VAL A 324 19.43 2.00 19.47
CA VAL A 324 18.53 3.14 19.35
C VAL A 324 18.17 3.63 20.75
N ILE A 325 18.35 4.92 20.98
CA ILE A 325 18.09 5.55 22.27
C ILE A 325 17.00 6.59 22.03
N ASN A 326 15.90 6.51 22.79
CA ASN A 326 14.90 7.57 22.88
C ASN A 326 14.90 8.15 24.31
N GLU A 327 13.95 9.03 24.62
CA GLU A 327 13.89 9.70 25.94
C GLU A 327 13.68 8.74 27.12
N GLU A 328 12.99 7.62 26.89
CA GLU A 328 12.57 6.70 27.97
C GLU A 328 13.36 5.40 28.00
N ASN A 329 13.83 4.92 26.85
CA ASN A 329 14.28 3.55 26.64
C ASN A 329 15.53 3.47 25.75
N THR A 330 16.36 2.48 26.03
CA THR A 330 17.50 2.08 25.20
C THR A 330 17.21 0.72 24.58
N ILE A 331 17.12 0.68 23.25
CA ILE A 331 16.83 -0.51 22.46
C ILE A 331 18.12 -0.97 21.76
N VAL A 332 18.52 -2.22 21.92
CA VAL A 332 19.70 -2.80 21.26
C VAL A 332 19.32 -4.07 20.52
N LEU A 333 19.66 -4.14 19.23
CA LEU A 333 19.50 -5.34 18.42
C LEU A 333 20.86 -5.89 18.05
N ARG A 334 21.10 -7.15 18.42
CA ARG A 334 22.35 -7.86 18.13
C ARG A 334 22.04 -9.20 17.48
N LEU A 335 22.64 -9.44 16.33
CA LEU A 335 22.64 -10.76 15.69
C LEU A 335 23.63 -11.67 16.42
N ASN A 336 23.16 -12.79 16.98
CA ASN A 336 23.98 -13.80 17.65
C ASN A 336 23.63 -15.18 17.09
N LYS A 337 24.59 -15.88 16.48
CA LYS A 337 24.41 -17.25 15.95
C LYS A 337 23.17 -17.37 15.05
N ASN A 338 23.00 -16.47 14.08
CA ASN A 338 21.84 -16.37 13.18
C ASN A 338 20.48 -16.07 13.85
N GLN A 339 20.45 -15.68 15.12
CA GLN A 339 19.22 -15.21 15.77
C GLN A 339 19.38 -13.78 16.26
N MET A 340 18.42 -12.93 15.94
CA MET A 340 18.39 -11.56 16.46
C MET A 340 17.97 -11.58 17.93
N THR A 341 18.78 -10.96 18.77
CA THR A 341 18.47 -10.75 20.19
C THR A 341 18.17 -9.28 20.42
N VAL A 342 16.99 -9.01 20.99
CA VAL A 342 16.51 -7.66 21.31
C VAL A 342 16.67 -7.42 22.80
N TYR A 343 17.36 -6.34 23.15
CA TYR A 343 17.51 -5.85 24.51
C TYR A 343 16.78 -4.51 24.64
N VAL A 344 16.00 -4.35 25.71
CA VAL A 344 15.40 -3.08 26.09
C VAL A 344 15.86 -2.77 27.50
N ASN A 345 16.55 -1.64 27.70
CA ASN A 345 17.14 -1.25 28.98
C ASN A 345 18.00 -2.38 29.59
N ASP A 346 18.82 -3.00 28.75
CA ASP A 346 19.70 -4.15 29.06
C ASP A 346 18.98 -5.48 29.43
N GLU A 347 17.65 -5.52 29.39
CA GLU A 347 16.87 -6.76 29.56
C GLU A 347 16.51 -7.42 28.23
N ILE A 348 16.63 -8.74 28.15
CA ILE A 348 16.25 -9.50 26.95
C ILE A 348 14.73 -9.60 26.86
N VAL A 349 14.16 -9.01 25.81
CA VAL A 349 12.74 -9.14 25.51
C VAL A 349 12.57 -10.21 24.43
N LYS A 350 11.85 -11.30 24.72
CA LYS A 350 11.57 -12.38 23.75
C LYS A 350 10.12 -12.40 23.25
N SER A 351 9.19 -11.78 23.99
CA SER A 351 7.77 -11.77 23.61
C SER A 351 7.51 -10.69 22.58
N VAL A 352 6.90 -11.08 21.44
CA VAL A 352 6.50 -10.17 20.36
C VAL A 352 5.56 -9.07 20.89
N GLU A 353 4.62 -9.42 21.77
CA GLU A 353 3.68 -8.45 22.34
C GLU A 353 4.38 -7.38 23.20
N LYS A 354 5.43 -7.76 23.93
CA LYS A 354 6.24 -6.80 24.70
C LYS A 354 7.12 -5.95 23.78
N MET A 355 7.65 -6.52 22.71
CA MET A 355 8.43 -5.77 21.71
C MET A 355 7.58 -4.66 21.06
N GLU A 356 6.33 -4.97 20.70
CA GLU A 356 5.42 -4.01 20.08
C GLU A 356 5.11 -2.80 21.00
N GLN A 357 5.10 -3.00 22.33
CA GLN A 357 4.94 -1.91 23.30
C GLN A 357 6.08 -0.89 23.27
N TYR A 358 7.30 -1.33 22.92
CA TYR A 358 8.47 -0.47 22.74
C TYR A 358 8.64 0.01 21.30
N GLY A 359 7.64 -0.20 20.43
CA GLY A 359 7.69 0.18 19.02
C GLY A 359 8.56 -0.74 18.16
N ILE A 360 8.88 -1.96 18.63
CA ILE A 360 9.71 -2.93 17.91
C ILE A 360 8.81 -3.97 17.26
N TYR A 361 8.88 -4.09 15.94
CA TYR A 361 8.08 -4.99 15.13
C TYR A 361 8.99 -5.98 14.39
N GLN A 362 8.79 -7.28 14.64
CA GLN A 362 9.47 -8.32 13.89
C GLN A 362 8.73 -8.54 12.55
N ILE A 363 9.38 -8.22 11.43
CA ILE A 363 8.80 -8.40 10.08
C ILE A 363 9.07 -9.81 9.57
N THR A 364 10.31 -10.30 9.72
CA THR A 364 10.72 -11.69 9.44
C THR A 364 11.62 -12.19 10.58
N GLU A 365 12.10 -13.44 10.51
CA GLU A 365 13.06 -13.96 11.51
C GLU A 365 14.34 -13.10 11.59
N GLU A 366 14.71 -12.47 10.48
CA GLU A 366 15.95 -11.70 10.34
C GLU A 366 15.72 -10.18 10.34
N LEU A 367 14.57 -9.69 9.86
CA LEU A 367 14.29 -8.26 9.72
C LEU A 367 13.42 -7.71 10.85
N TYR A 368 13.95 -6.69 11.52
CA TYR A 368 13.27 -5.95 12.58
C TYR A 368 13.05 -4.50 12.15
N LYS A 369 11.91 -3.96 12.58
CA LYS A 369 11.53 -2.56 12.40
C LYS A 369 11.35 -1.91 13.76
N ILE A 370 11.93 -0.74 13.95
CA ILE A 370 11.79 0.07 15.15
C ILE A 370 11.09 1.36 14.73
N ASP A 371 9.90 1.59 15.25
CA ASP A 371 9.07 2.78 14.98
C ASP A 371 9.06 3.62 16.25
N ILE A 372 9.94 4.62 16.29
CA ILE A 372 9.98 5.64 17.34
C ILE A 372 9.42 6.92 16.73
N GLU A 373 8.71 7.73 17.51
CA GLU A 373 7.88 8.86 17.04
C GLU A 373 8.42 9.59 15.81
N ASP A 374 9.70 9.99 15.80
CA ASP A 374 10.28 10.74 14.69
C ASP A 374 11.09 9.92 13.68
N VAL A 375 11.49 8.68 14.02
CA VAL A 375 12.44 7.87 13.24
C VAL A 375 11.99 6.42 13.12
N LEU A 376 12.08 5.91 11.90
CA LEU A 376 11.75 4.54 11.56
C LEU A 376 13.02 3.85 11.07
N VAL A 377 13.46 2.81 11.79
CA VAL A 377 14.69 2.07 11.48
C VAL A 377 14.36 0.63 11.10
N HIS A 378 14.90 0.16 9.99
CA HIS A 378 14.91 -1.24 9.60
C HIS A 378 16.30 -1.83 9.79
N PHE A 379 16.37 -3.03 10.35
CA PHE A 379 17.64 -3.69 10.64
C PHE A 379 17.53 -5.19 10.46
N ASP A 380 18.46 -5.77 9.71
CA ASP A 380 18.54 -7.21 9.43
C ASP A 380 19.78 -7.89 10.03
N GLY A 381 20.60 -7.15 10.79
CA GLY A 381 21.89 -7.63 11.31
C GLY A 381 23.09 -7.22 10.48
N TYR A 382 22.89 -6.83 9.22
CA TYR A 382 23.95 -6.44 8.30
C TYR A 382 23.76 -5.02 7.76
N GLU A 383 22.54 -4.59 7.50
CA GLU A 383 22.19 -3.29 6.98
C GLU A 383 21.23 -2.57 7.92
N ALA A 384 21.43 -1.27 8.06
CA ALA A 384 20.50 -0.38 8.75
C ALA A 384 19.95 0.65 7.76
N LYS A 385 18.63 0.82 7.74
CA LYS A 385 17.91 1.75 6.87
C LYS A 385 16.93 2.61 7.65
#